data_AF-A0A9J7AW83-F1
#
_entry.id   AF-A0A9J7AW83-F1
#
_cell.length_a   1.000
_cell.length_b   1.000
_cell.length_c   1.000
_cell.angle_alpha   90.00
_cell.angle_beta   90.00
_cell.angle_gamma   90.00
#
_symmetry.space_group_name_H-M   'P 1'
#
loop_
_entity.id
_entity.type
_entity.pdbx_description
1 polymer ?
#
loop_
_entity_poly.entity_id
_entity_poly.type
_entity_poly.pdbx_seq_one_letter_code
_entity_poly.pdbx_strand_id
1 'polypeptide(L)'
;MAKELNPIDTEEEDRADPLNPAEDTPSELAETTHAEFLAIYTDASANLRYAKTQQWRSVLYFSVGAALVTGYGEWTHWQDKELSRLLLFMVWVFSVASAALIVSLQWWQAAENAKITYVTSKWSSFSTAARKRKSKLMSDIQRYGILIAMILYLEFATIAVTRIFLLKL
;
A
#
# COMPACT_ATOMS: atom_id res chain seq x y z
N MET A 1 -26.10 -14.61 45.62
CA MET A 1 -24.73 -14.19 45.25
C MET A 1 -24.86 -13.32 44.01
N ALA A 2 -24.57 -12.03 44.13
CA ALA A 2 -24.63 -11.10 43.00
C ALA A 2 -23.41 -11.34 42.09
N LYS A 3 -23.66 -11.49 40.79
CA LYS A 3 -22.62 -11.59 39.75
C LYS A 3 -22.03 -10.18 39.58
N GLU A 4 -20.73 -10.05 39.83
CA GLU A 4 -20.00 -8.80 39.61
C GLU A 4 -20.05 -8.48 38.11
N LEU A 5 -20.67 -7.35 37.73
CA LEU A 5 -20.68 -6.89 36.34
C LEU A 5 -19.28 -6.34 36.01
N ASN A 6 -18.58 -7.05 35.13
CA ASN A 6 -17.40 -6.53 34.46
C ASN A 6 -17.86 -5.43 33.49
N PRO A 7 -17.29 -4.20 33.50
CA PRO A 7 -17.74 -3.10 32.64
C PRO A 7 -17.48 -3.29 31.13
N ILE A 8 -17.02 -4.48 30.72
CA ILE A 8 -16.90 -4.92 29.31
C ILE A 8 -18.08 -5.83 28.91
N ASP A 9 -18.86 -6.32 29.87
CA ASP A 9 -20.10 -7.07 29.61
C ASP A 9 -21.26 -6.09 29.35
N THR A 10 -21.08 -5.15 28.42
CA THR A 10 -22.21 -4.46 27.81
C THR A 10 -22.90 -5.43 26.87
N GLU A 11 -24.19 -5.66 27.13
CA GLU A 11 -25.33 -6.16 26.33
C GLU A 11 -25.22 -6.26 24.77
N GLU A 12 -24.06 -6.63 24.22
CA GLU A 12 -23.81 -6.81 22.78
C GLU A 12 -23.84 -8.29 22.36
N GLU A 13 -23.90 -9.24 23.31
CA GLU A 13 -23.84 -10.69 23.04
C GLU A 13 -25.02 -11.24 22.22
N ASP A 14 -26.13 -10.50 22.08
CA ASP A 14 -27.34 -10.97 21.37
C ASP A 14 -27.77 -10.09 20.19
N ARG A 15 -26.87 -9.23 19.68
CA ARG A 15 -27.07 -8.69 18.33
C ARG A 15 -26.52 -9.70 17.35
N ALA A 16 -27.42 -10.42 16.68
CA ALA A 16 -27.06 -11.23 15.52
C ALA A 16 -26.18 -10.38 14.58
N ASP A 17 -24.87 -10.65 14.56
CA ASP A 17 -23.94 -9.95 13.68
C ASP A 17 -24.38 -10.29 12.25
N PRO A 18 -24.89 -9.32 11.48
CA PRO A 18 -25.42 -9.59 10.14
C PRO A 18 -24.34 -10.12 9.19
N LEU A 19 -23.06 -10.03 9.57
CA LEU A 19 -21.93 -10.56 8.82
C LEU A 19 -21.45 -11.93 9.31
N ASN A 20 -21.87 -12.41 10.49
CA ASN A 20 -21.49 -13.71 11.03
C ASN A 20 -22.60 -14.75 10.78
N PRO A 21 -22.34 -15.83 10.01
CA PRO A 21 -23.31 -16.90 9.81
C PRO A 21 -23.64 -17.59 11.14
N ALA A 22 -24.91 -17.96 11.33
CA ALA A 22 -25.32 -18.75 12.50
C ALA A 22 -24.76 -20.19 12.47
N GLU A 23 -24.49 -20.71 11.27
CA GLU A 23 -23.95 -22.06 11.05
C GLU A 23 -22.71 -22.01 10.15
N ASP A 24 -21.69 -22.80 10.50
CA ASP A 24 -20.50 -22.98 9.65
C ASP A 24 -20.81 -23.99 8.55
N THR A 25 -20.71 -23.55 7.30
CA THR A 25 -20.69 -24.46 6.16
C THR A 25 -19.22 -24.79 5.89
N PRO A 26 -18.76 -26.04 6.15
CA PRO A 26 -17.36 -26.41 5.96
C PRO A 26 -16.97 -26.29 4.49
N SER A 27 -15.68 -26.07 4.25
CA SER A 27 -15.14 -26.04 2.88
C SER A 27 -15.28 -27.39 2.21
N GLU A 28 -15.69 -27.39 0.93
CA GLU A 28 -15.77 -28.60 0.09
C GLU A 28 -14.38 -29.08 -0.40
N LEU A 29 -13.31 -28.35 -0.07
CA LEU A 29 -11.95 -28.68 -0.49
C LEU A 29 -11.43 -29.91 0.25
N ALA A 30 -10.84 -30.85 -0.49
CA ALA A 30 -10.01 -31.90 0.10
C ALA A 30 -8.82 -31.29 0.85
N GLU A 31 -8.32 -31.97 1.88
CA GLU A 31 -7.28 -31.44 2.77
C GLU A 31 -5.97 -31.09 2.03
N THR A 32 -5.60 -31.86 1.01
CA THR A 32 -4.45 -31.57 0.14
C THR A 32 -4.64 -30.28 -0.68
N THR A 33 -5.83 -30.10 -1.27
CA THR A 33 -6.17 -28.89 -2.02
C THR A 33 -6.29 -27.68 -1.09
N HIS A 34 -6.75 -27.89 0.15
CA HIS A 34 -6.77 -26.85 1.17
C HIS A 34 -5.35 -26.35 1.48
N ALA A 35 -4.37 -27.26 1.59
CA ALA A 35 -2.97 -26.90 1.78
C ALA A 35 -2.38 -26.12 0.60
N GLU A 36 -2.68 -26.51 -0.65
CA GLU A 36 -2.27 -25.77 -1.85
C GLU A 36 -2.88 -24.36 -1.88
N PHE A 37 -4.15 -24.22 -1.50
CA PHE A 37 -4.84 -22.93 -1.42
C PHE A 37 -4.24 -22.02 -0.36
N LEU A 38 -3.88 -22.57 0.81
CA LEU A 38 -3.15 -21.83 1.84
C LEU A 38 -1.76 -21.40 1.35
N ALA A 39 -1.02 -22.27 0.66
CA ALA A 39 0.27 -21.90 0.08
C ALA A 39 0.14 -20.73 -0.90
N ILE A 40 -0.82 -20.78 -1.84
CA ILE A 40 -1.08 -19.69 -2.78
C ILE A 40 -1.49 -18.40 -2.05
N TYR A 41 -2.34 -18.49 -1.01
CA TYR A 41 -2.73 -17.35 -0.21
C TYR A 41 -1.51 -16.71 0.48
N THR A 42 -0.65 -17.53 1.09
CA THR A 42 0.54 -17.03 1.79
C THR A 42 1.52 -16.35 0.83
N ASP A 43 1.77 -16.93 -0.34
CA ASP A 43 2.63 -16.34 -1.36
C ASP A 43 2.07 -15.01 -1.89
N ALA A 44 0.78 -14.99 -2.26
CA ALA A 44 0.12 -13.77 -2.72
C ALA A 44 0.14 -12.66 -1.65
N SER A 45 -0.03 -13.02 -0.37
CA SER A 45 0.06 -12.07 0.75
C SER A 45 1.48 -11.53 0.93
N ALA A 46 2.52 -12.37 0.76
CA ALA A 46 3.91 -11.96 0.85
C ALA A 46 4.27 -10.98 -0.29
N ASN A 47 3.81 -11.29 -1.51
CA ASN A 47 3.98 -10.44 -2.69
C ASN A 47 3.31 -9.06 -2.53
N LEU A 48 2.12 -9.00 -1.93
CA LEU A 48 1.46 -7.74 -1.60
C LEU A 48 2.29 -6.87 -0.63
N ARG A 49 2.85 -7.47 0.42
CA ARG A 49 3.71 -6.74 1.36
C ARG A 49 4.98 -6.25 0.68
N TYR A 50 5.63 -7.11 -0.11
CA TYR A 50 6.82 -6.75 -0.87
C TYR A 50 6.56 -5.56 -1.79
N ALA A 51 5.48 -5.60 -2.58
CA ALA A 51 5.11 -4.50 -3.48
C ALA A 51 4.88 -3.19 -2.69
N LYS A 52 4.22 -3.25 -1.54
CA LYS A 52 3.99 -2.06 -0.71
C LYS A 52 5.28 -1.52 -0.11
N THR A 53 6.18 -2.38 0.36
CA THR A 53 7.51 -1.99 0.82
C THR A 53 8.30 -1.33 -0.30
N GLN A 54 8.23 -1.86 -1.52
CA GLN A 54 8.93 -1.30 -2.67
C GLN A 54 8.37 0.07 -3.08
N GLN A 55 7.04 0.27 -3.02
CA GLN A 55 6.43 1.60 -3.23
C GLN A 55 7.00 2.65 -2.25
N TRP A 56 7.08 2.32 -0.95
CA TRP A 56 7.66 3.23 0.05
C TRP A 56 9.16 3.46 -0.15
N ARG A 57 9.90 2.43 -0.54
CA ARG A 57 11.33 2.55 -0.86
C ARG A 57 11.57 3.47 -2.06
N SER A 58 10.74 3.40 -3.09
CA SER A 58 10.84 4.31 -4.24
C SER A 58 10.66 5.76 -3.83
N VAL A 59 9.67 6.06 -2.97
CA VAL A 59 9.50 7.41 -2.41
C VAL A 59 10.74 7.83 -1.60
N LEU A 60 11.22 6.97 -0.71
CA LEU A 60 12.41 7.25 0.11
C LEU A 60 13.67 7.53 -0.73
N TYR A 61 13.95 6.68 -1.72
CA TYR A 61 15.13 6.82 -2.57
C TYR A 61 15.06 8.10 -3.40
N PHE A 62 13.87 8.44 -3.90
CA PHE A 62 13.66 9.73 -4.57
C PHE A 62 13.90 10.90 -3.61
N SER A 63 13.34 10.88 -2.40
CA SER A 63 13.53 11.93 -1.39
C SER A 63 15.01 12.15 -1.06
N VAL A 64 15.76 11.06 -0.87
CA VAL A 64 17.20 11.11 -0.60
C VAL A 64 17.94 11.70 -1.81
N GLY A 65 17.63 11.26 -3.02
CA GLY A 65 18.21 11.81 -4.25
C GLY A 65 17.95 13.30 -4.41
N ALA A 66 16.70 13.74 -4.21
CA ALA A 66 16.31 15.15 -4.27
C ALA A 66 17.02 16.01 -3.21
N ALA A 67 17.15 15.51 -1.98
CA ALA A 67 17.90 16.17 -0.92
C ALA A 67 19.40 16.28 -1.25
N LEU A 68 20.01 15.22 -1.79
CA LEU A 68 21.41 15.22 -2.20
C LEU A 68 21.68 16.22 -3.33
N VAL A 69 20.82 16.25 -4.36
CA VAL A 69 20.94 17.21 -5.46
C VAL A 69 20.82 18.65 -4.96
N THR A 70 19.84 18.91 -4.10
CA THR A 70 19.63 20.25 -3.54
C THR A 70 20.78 20.66 -2.63
N GLY A 71 21.24 19.77 -1.75
CA GLY A 71 22.36 20.03 -0.85
C GLY A 71 23.67 20.27 -1.60
N TYR A 72 23.93 19.50 -2.65
CA TYR A 72 25.08 19.71 -3.54
C TYR A 72 24.99 21.05 -4.26
N GLY A 73 23.82 21.39 -4.81
CA GLY A 73 23.59 22.68 -5.48
C GLY A 73 23.83 23.87 -4.55
N GLU A 74 23.30 23.83 -3.32
CA GLU A 74 23.55 24.89 -2.33
C GLU A 74 25.01 24.96 -1.88
N TRP A 75 25.69 23.82 -1.68
CA TRP A 75 27.11 23.82 -1.29
C TRP A 75 28.00 24.45 -2.38
N THR A 76 27.71 24.13 -3.64
CA THR A 76 28.42 24.68 -4.81
C THR A 76 27.90 26.05 -5.26
N HIS A 77 26.91 26.61 -4.56
CA HIS A 77 26.23 27.86 -4.91
C HIS A 77 25.73 27.88 -6.36
N TRP A 78 25.38 26.72 -6.92
CA TRP A 78 24.89 26.56 -8.28
C TRP A 78 25.81 27.18 -9.36
N GLN A 79 27.13 27.23 -9.10
CA GLN A 79 28.10 27.91 -9.99
C GLN A 79 28.23 27.23 -11.37
N ASP A 80 28.20 25.90 -11.41
CA ASP A 80 28.25 25.14 -12.66
C ASP A 80 26.83 24.96 -13.23
N LYS A 81 26.52 25.77 -14.25
CA LYS A 81 25.20 25.79 -14.90
C LYS A 81 24.91 24.53 -15.71
N GLU A 82 25.93 23.87 -16.27
CA GLU A 82 25.73 22.66 -17.08
C GLU A 82 25.41 21.47 -16.17
N LEU A 83 26.24 21.27 -15.13
CA LEU A 83 26.02 20.22 -14.15
C LEU A 83 24.68 20.40 -13.43
N SER A 84 24.35 21.63 -13.02
CA SER A 84 23.09 21.90 -12.33
C SER A 84 21.86 21.59 -13.19
N ARG A 85 21.92 21.91 -14.50
CA ARG A 85 20.85 21.58 -15.44
C ARG A 85 20.72 20.07 -15.65
N LEU A 86 21.85 19.35 -15.71
CA LEU A 86 21.85 17.89 -15.78
C LEU A 86 21.22 17.27 -14.53
N LEU A 87 21.61 17.72 -13.33
CA LEU A 87 21.04 17.23 -12.07
C LEU A 87 19.54 17.51 -11.99
N LEU A 88 19.09 18.69 -12.39
CA LEU A 88 17.67 19.02 -12.44
C LEU A 88 16.91 18.10 -13.40
N PHE A 89 17.46 17.86 -14.60
CA PHE A 89 16.90 16.92 -15.56
C PHE A 89 16.79 15.51 -14.96
N MET A 90 17.84 15.04 -14.27
CA MET A 90 17.82 13.74 -13.59
C MET A 90 16.74 13.65 -12.51
N VAL A 91 16.54 14.70 -11.71
CA VAL A 91 15.45 14.73 -10.70
C VAL A 91 14.09 14.54 -11.37
N TRP A 92 13.82 15.23 -12.48
CA TRP A 92 12.58 15.05 -13.24
C TRP A 92 12.43 13.62 -13.78
N VAL A 93 13.47 13.07 -14.40
CA VAL A 93 13.46 11.69 -14.91
C VAL A 93 13.19 10.69 -13.80
N PHE A 94 13.85 10.84 -12.65
CA PHE A 94 13.64 9.93 -11.51
C PHE A 94 12.27 10.11 -10.83
N SER A 95 11.68 11.31 -10.84
CA SER A 95 10.30 11.51 -10.36
C SER A 95 9.32 10.70 -11.19
N VAL A 96 9.37 10.89 -12.52
CA VAL A 96 8.49 10.20 -13.46
C VAL A 96 8.70 8.68 -13.39
N ALA A 97 9.96 8.22 -13.35
CA ALA A 97 10.27 6.81 -13.21
C ALA A 97 9.74 6.22 -11.89
N SER A 98 9.85 6.95 -10.77
CA SER A 98 9.34 6.53 -9.47
C SER A 98 7.81 6.46 -9.47
N ALA A 99 7.13 7.46 -10.05
CA ALA A 99 5.68 7.45 -10.20
C ALA A 99 5.20 6.27 -11.06
N ALA A 100 5.85 6.02 -12.20
CA ALA A 100 5.55 4.88 -13.07
C ALA A 100 5.73 3.53 -12.35
N LEU A 101 6.80 3.39 -11.57
CA LEU A 101 7.07 2.19 -10.77
C LEU A 101 5.98 1.99 -9.70
N ILE A 102 5.58 3.06 -8.99
CA ILE A 102 4.53 2.99 -7.98
C ILE A 102 3.19 2.54 -8.60
N VAL A 103 2.82 3.08 -9.76
CA VAL A 103 1.60 2.70 -10.49
C VAL A 103 1.69 1.25 -10.98
N SER A 104 2.83 0.83 -11.52
CA SER A 104 3.05 -0.56 -11.95
C SER A 104 2.89 -1.55 -10.78
N LEU A 105 3.49 -1.25 -9.63
CA LEU A 105 3.33 -2.04 -8.42
C LEU A 105 1.87 -2.06 -7.94
N GLN A 106 1.13 -0.97 -8.12
CA GLN A 106 -0.28 -0.91 -7.76
C GLN A 106 -1.13 -1.87 -8.61
N TRP A 107 -0.87 -1.94 -9.92
CA TRP A 107 -1.53 -2.89 -10.80
C TRP A 107 -1.19 -4.33 -10.44
N TRP A 108 0.07 -4.62 -10.12
CA TRP A 108 0.44 -5.95 -9.62
C TRP A 108 -0.31 -6.29 -8.32
N GLN A 109 -0.37 -5.37 -7.35
CA GLN A 109 -1.15 -5.59 -6.13
C GLN A 109 -2.65 -5.78 -6.37
N ALA A 110 -3.21 -5.24 -7.45
CA ALA A 110 -4.60 -5.49 -7.84
C ALA A 110 -4.77 -6.93 -8.37
N ALA A 111 -3.83 -7.41 -9.20
CA ALA A 111 -3.82 -8.77 -9.70
C ALA A 111 -3.64 -9.82 -8.59
N GLU A 112 -2.72 -9.61 -7.65
CA GLU A 112 -2.55 -10.52 -6.50
C GLU A 112 -3.80 -10.55 -5.61
N ASN A 113 -4.45 -9.41 -5.38
CA ASN A 113 -5.71 -9.36 -4.65
C ASN A 113 -6.84 -10.15 -5.36
N ALA A 114 -6.85 -10.19 -6.69
CA ALA A 114 -7.80 -11.00 -7.43
C ALA A 114 -7.58 -12.49 -7.17
N LYS A 115 -6.31 -12.95 -7.15
CA LYS A 115 -5.97 -14.34 -6.77
C LYS A 115 -6.43 -14.67 -5.36
N ILE A 116 -6.14 -13.79 -4.39
CA ILE A 116 -6.59 -13.98 -3.00
C ILE A 116 -8.12 -14.04 -2.94
N THR A 117 -8.83 -13.18 -3.68
CA THR A 117 -10.31 -13.20 -3.72
C THR A 117 -10.85 -14.52 -4.26
N TYR A 118 -10.23 -15.06 -5.29
CA TYR A 118 -10.58 -16.37 -5.84
C TYR A 118 -10.34 -17.50 -4.82
N VAL A 119 -9.15 -17.58 -4.24
CA VAL A 119 -8.78 -18.63 -3.27
C VAL A 119 -9.72 -18.64 -2.07
N THR A 120 -10.01 -17.48 -1.48
CA THR A 120 -10.89 -17.45 -0.30
C THR A 120 -12.36 -17.70 -0.61
N SER A 121 -12.78 -17.61 -1.88
CA SER A 121 -14.17 -17.92 -2.26
C SER A 121 -14.53 -19.40 -2.05
N LYS A 122 -13.52 -20.25 -1.84
CA LYS A 122 -13.65 -21.69 -1.59
C LYS A 122 -13.49 -22.07 -0.12
N TRP A 123 -13.29 -21.10 0.76
CA TRP A 123 -13.18 -21.33 2.21
C TRP A 123 -14.55 -21.49 2.88
N SER A 124 -14.55 -21.88 4.16
CA SER A 124 -15.78 -22.01 4.96
C SER A 124 -16.53 -20.68 5.10
N SER A 125 -17.80 -20.76 5.49
CA SER A 125 -18.64 -19.56 5.65
C SER A 125 -18.08 -18.64 6.74
N PHE A 126 -17.56 -19.19 7.83
CA PHE A 126 -16.95 -18.42 8.92
C PHE A 126 -15.69 -17.67 8.47
N SER A 127 -14.82 -18.34 7.72
CA SER A 127 -13.58 -17.72 7.19
C SER A 127 -13.89 -16.60 6.20
N THR A 128 -14.93 -16.80 5.37
CA THR A 128 -15.40 -15.81 4.41
C THR A 128 -16.05 -14.61 5.11
N ALA A 129 -16.85 -14.86 6.15
CA ALA A 129 -17.48 -13.85 6.99
C ALA A 129 -16.45 -12.95 7.70
N ALA A 130 -15.44 -13.57 8.31
CA ALA A 130 -14.33 -12.86 8.93
C ALA A 130 -13.61 -11.91 7.94
N ARG A 131 -13.45 -12.34 6.68
CA ARG A 131 -12.83 -11.50 5.63
C ARG A 131 -13.74 -10.36 5.17
N LYS A 132 -15.04 -10.59 5.07
CA LYS A 132 -16.04 -9.57 4.67
C LYS A 132 -16.21 -8.45 5.68
N ARG A 133 -15.75 -8.64 6.93
CA ARG A 133 -15.79 -7.63 7.99
C ARG A 133 -15.09 -6.32 7.62
N LYS A 134 -14.06 -6.37 6.77
CA LYS A 134 -13.41 -5.16 6.27
C LYS A 134 -14.19 -4.59 5.07
N SER A 135 -14.74 -3.39 5.22
CA SER A 135 -15.43 -2.68 4.13
C SER A 135 -14.52 -2.53 2.91
N LYS A 136 -14.99 -3.05 1.77
CA LYS A 136 -14.28 -2.98 0.48
C LYS A 136 -14.09 -1.53 0.04
N LEU A 137 -15.15 -0.71 0.16
CA LEU A 137 -15.12 0.70 -0.22
C LEU A 137 -14.10 1.48 0.60
N MET A 138 -14.05 1.27 1.91
CA MET A 138 -13.07 1.92 2.78
C MET A 138 -11.64 1.47 2.44
N SER A 139 -11.46 0.18 2.14
CA SER A 139 -10.16 -0.37 1.73
C SER A 139 -9.68 0.22 0.39
N ASP A 140 -10.58 0.43 -0.56
CA ASP A 140 -10.26 1.01 -1.86
C ASP A 140 -9.91 2.50 -1.74
N ILE A 141 -10.70 3.28 -0.98
CA ILE A 141 -10.40 4.69 -0.68
C ILE A 141 -9.02 4.81 -0.02
N GLN A 142 -8.72 3.99 0.97
CA GLN A 142 -7.41 4.02 1.64
C GLN A 142 -6.27 3.67 0.66
N ARG A 143 -6.47 2.67 -0.19
CA ARG A 143 -5.48 2.22 -1.17
C ARG A 143 -5.18 3.31 -2.22
N TYR A 144 -6.20 3.94 -2.79
CA TYR A 144 -6.01 5.01 -3.78
C TYR A 144 -5.59 6.33 -3.15
N GLY A 145 -6.05 6.63 -1.93
CA GLY A 145 -5.63 7.80 -1.17
C GLY A 145 -4.12 7.81 -0.91
N ILE A 146 -3.55 6.67 -0.49
CA ILE A 146 -2.09 6.53 -0.31
C ILE A 146 -1.35 6.67 -1.64
N LEU A 147 -1.86 6.06 -2.71
CA LEU A 147 -1.25 6.17 -4.05
C LEU A 147 -1.16 7.63 -4.51
N ILE A 148 -2.27 8.37 -4.41
CA ILE A 148 -2.34 9.79 -4.77
C ILE A 148 -1.37 10.60 -3.91
N ALA A 149 -1.34 10.36 -2.60
CA ALA A 149 -0.43 11.05 -1.69
C ALA A 149 1.05 10.81 -2.04
N MET A 150 1.43 9.58 -2.41
CA MET A 150 2.80 9.27 -2.84
C MET A 150 3.18 10.01 -4.12
N ILE A 151 2.31 10.00 -5.14
CA ILE A 151 2.58 10.69 -6.40
C ILE A 151 2.66 12.20 -6.19
N LEU A 152 1.69 12.79 -5.47
CA LEU A 152 1.71 14.22 -5.16
C LEU A 152 2.98 14.62 -4.39
N TYR A 153 3.44 13.78 -3.47
CA TYR A 153 4.68 14.01 -2.76
C TYR A 153 5.90 14.07 -3.71
N LEU A 154 6.02 13.10 -4.65
CA LEU A 154 7.10 13.08 -5.64
C LEU A 154 7.08 14.35 -6.50
N GLU A 155 5.90 14.73 -7.00
CA GLU A 155 5.76 15.91 -7.84
C GLU A 155 6.03 17.21 -7.07
N PHE A 156 5.53 17.35 -5.84
CA PHE A 156 5.82 18.51 -5.01
C PHE A 156 7.30 18.62 -4.65
N ALA A 157 7.97 17.51 -4.34
CA ALA A 157 9.40 17.50 -4.11
C ALA A 157 10.18 17.92 -5.37
N THR A 158 9.81 17.40 -6.54
CA THR A 158 10.40 17.79 -7.84
C THR A 158 10.22 19.28 -8.13
N ILE A 159 9.01 19.80 -7.92
CA ILE A 159 8.70 21.23 -8.09
C ILE A 159 9.52 22.07 -7.11
N ALA A 160 9.65 21.65 -5.85
CA ALA A 160 10.43 22.36 -4.85
C ALA A 160 11.91 22.47 -5.24
N VAL A 161 12.54 21.37 -5.67
CA VAL A 161 13.93 21.37 -6.17
C VAL A 161 14.07 22.30 -7.38
N THR A 162 13.13 22.20 -8.33
CA THR A 162 13.10 23.07 -9.52
C THR A 162 13.01 24.55 -9.12
N ARG A 163 12.17 24.87 -8.14
CA ARG A 163 11.98 26.24 -7.68
C ARG A 163 13.23 26.80 -7.00
N ILE A 164 13.91 26.01 -6.18
CA ILE A 164 15.18 26.39 -5.53
C ILE A 164 16.22 26.73 -6.60
N PHE A 165 16.37 25.86 -7.60
CA PHE A 165 17.30 26.10 -8.71
C PHE A 165 16.99 27.40 -9.47
N LEU A 166 15.72 27.63 -9.83
CA LEU A 166 15.31 28.83 -10.59
C LEU A 166 15.50 30.14 -9.80
N LEU A 167 15.47 30.12 -8.47
CA LEU A 167 15.72 31.31 -7.63
C LEU A 167 17.21 31.67 -7.53
N LYS A 168 18.10 30.74 -7.90
CA LYS A 168 19.56 30.84 -7.73
C LYS A 168 20.28 31.09 -9.06
N LEU A 169 19.54 31.13 -10.17
CA LEU A 169 20.02 31.42 -11.52
C LEU A 169 20.05 32.94 -11.79
#